data_AF-A0A6P1R4E5-F1
#
_entry.id   AF-A0A6P1R4E5-F1
#
_cell.length_a   1.000
_cell.length_b   1.000
_cell.length_c   1.000
_cell.angle_alpha   90.00
_cell.angle_beta   90.00
_cell.angle_gamma   90.00
#
_symmetry.space_group_name_H-M   'P 1'
#
loop_
_entity.id
_entity.type
_entity.pdbx_description
1 polymer ?
#
loop_
_entity_poly.entity_id
_entity_poly.type
_entity_poly.pdbx_seq_one_letter_code
_entity_poly.pdbx_strand_id
1 'polypeptide(L)' 'MLDEDFARIRAHRNNIHRYRRLLRTRLSELERQFIERRLAEEQTALDALAAEFPVAFALPTGQDSAMMGAER' A
#
# COMPACT_ATOMS: atom_id res chain seq x y z
N MET A 1 0.44 12.05 -18.60
CA MET A 1 0.64 12.51 -17.21
C MET A 1 -0.20 11.64 -16.29
N LEU A 2 -1.53 11.79 -16.23
CA LEU A 2 -2.38 10.91 -15.40
C LEU A 2 -2.22 9.40 -15.65
N ASP A 3 -2.18 8.96 -16.91
CA ASP A 3 -1.99 7.53 -17.24
C ASP A 3 -0.64 6.98 -16.77
N GLU A 4 0.39 7.83 -16.77
CA GLU A 4 1.72 7.47 -16.29
C GLU A 4 1.72 7.32 -14.77
N ASP A 5 1.03 8.20 -14.06
CA ASP A 5 0.90 8.12 -12.61
C ASP A 5 0.08 6.90 -12.19
N PHE A 6 -1.01 6.58 -12.90
CA PHE A 6 -1.74 5.33 -12.69
C PHE A 6 -0.89 4.09 -12.99
N ALA A 7 -0.03 4.15 -14.03
CA ALA A 7 0.91 3.07 -14.31
C ALA A 7 1.94 2.91 -13.18
N ARG A 8 2.45 4.01 -12.63
CA ARG A 8 3.37 4.01 -11.47
C ARG A 8 2.69 3.45 -10.22
N ILE A 9 1.48 3.90 -9.88
CA ILE A 9 0.71 3.36 -8.75
C ILE A 9 0.52 1.84 -8.89
N ARG A 10 0.13 1.36 -10.08
CA ARG A 10 0.00 -0.08 -10.34
C ARG A 10 1.33 -0.81 -10.18
N ALA A 11 2.43 -0.24 -10.68
CA ALA A 11 3.76 -0.82 -10.56
C ALA A 11 4.19 -0.96 -9.08
N HIS A 12 4.07 0.11 -8.29
CA HIS A 12 4.40 0.09 -6.86
C HIS A 12 3.57 -0.94 -6.08
N ARG A 13 2.24 -1.01 -6.33
CA ARG A 13 1.40 -2.06 -5.71
C ARG A 13 1.87 -3.46 -6.07
N ASN A 14 2.16 -3.71 -7.34
CA ASN A 14 2.64 -5.02 -7.80
C ASN A 14 4.00 -5.39 -7.17
N ASN A 15 4.91 -4.43 -7.06
CA ASN A 15 6.20 -4.61 -6.41
C ASN A 15 6.04 -4.95 -4.92
N ILE A 16 5.19 -4.20 -4.19
CA ILE A 16 4.86 -4.46 -2.78
C ILE A 16 4.32 -5.87 -2.60
N HIS A 17 3.36 -6.29 -3.43
CA HIS A 17 2.81 -7.65 -3.38
C HIS A 17 3.88 -8.72 -3.65
N ARG A 18 4.76 -8.48 -4.62
CA ARG A 18 5.87 -9.39 -4.95
C ARG A 18 6.85 -9.50 -3.79
N TYR A 19 7.28 -8.39 -3.20
CA TYR A 19 8.22 -8.37 -2.08
C TYR A 19 7.63 -9.03 -0.83
N ARG A 20 6.36 -8.77 -0.51
CA ARG A 20 5.65 -9.49 0.58
C ARG A 20 5.61 -11.00 0.34
N ARG A 21 5.46 -11.45 -0.90
CA ARG A 21 5.50 -12.88 -1.24
C ARG A 21 6.91 -13.47 -1.10
N LEU A 22 7.94 -12.73 -1.53
CA LEU A 22 9.34 -13.13 -1.39
C LEU A 22 9.75 -13.26 0.08
N LEU A 23 9.30 -12.36 0.96
CA LEU A 23 9.61 -12.45 2.40
C LEU A 23 9.07 -13.71 3.09
N ARG A 24 8.13 -14.42 2.46
CA ARG A 24 7.57 -15.70 2.92
C ARG A 24 8.36 -16.91 2.45
N THR A 25 9.36 -16.75 1.58
CA THR A 25 10.25 -17.83 1.14
C THR A 25 11.51 -17.90 2.00
N ARG A 26 12.36 -18.91 1.77
CA ARG A 26 13.69 -18.95 2.39
C ARG A 26 14.56 -17.91 1.70
N LEU A 27 15.16 -17.03 2.49
CA LEU A 27 16.04 -15.96 2.06
C LEU A 27 17.23 -15.94 3.02
N SER A 28 18.41 -15.59 2.52
CA SER A 28 19.51 -15.19 3.38
C SER A 28 19.19 -13.86 4.09
N GLU A 29 19.92 -13.57 5.15
CA GLU A 29 19.76 -12.34 5.92
C GLU A 29 19.99 -11.09 5.04
N LEU A 30 21.00 -11.14 4.17
CA LEU A 30 21.29 -10.05 3.24
C LEU A 30 20.15 -9.82 2.24
N GLU A 31 19.60 -10.90 1.67
CA GLU A 31 18.46 -10.81 0.75
C GLU A 31 17.21 -10.28 1.46
N ARG A 32 16.96 -10.73 2.69
CA ARG A 32 15.84 -10.25 3.51
C ARG A 32 15.95 -8.74 3.77
N GLN A 33 17.10 -8.27 4.25
CA GLN A 33 17.33 -6.84 4.49
C GLN A 33 17.19 -6.01 3.21
N PHE A 34 17.71 -6.52 2.09
CA PHE A 34 17.53 -5.86 0.80
C PHE A 34 16.05 -5.74 0.42
N ILE A 35 15.29 -6.83 0.55
CA ILE A 35 13.86 -6.85 0.20
C ILE A 35 13.05 -5.95 1.14
N GLU A 36 13.34 -5.95 2.43
CA GLU A 36 12.65 -5.11 3.42
C GLU A 36 12.91 -3.62 3.16
N ARG A 37 14.16 -3.23 2.86
CA ARG A 37 14.48 -1.86 2.45
C ARG A 37 13.73 -1.47 1.17
N ARG A 38 13.76 -2.33 0.14
CA ARG A 38 13.01 -2.09 -1.10
C ARG A 38 11.51 -1.98 -0.87
N LEU A 39 10.94 -2.81 0.01
CA LEU A 39 9.52 -2.75 0.36
C LEU A 39 9.13 -1.41 0.99
N ALA A 40 9.97 -0.87 1.89
CA ALA A 40 9.75 0.43 2.50
C ALA A 40 9.85 1.60 1.48
N GLU A 41 10.79 1.50 0.52
CA GLU A 41 10.92 2.47 -0.57
C GLU A 41 9.67 2.48 -1.47
N GLU A 42 9.15 1.32 -1.86
CA GLU A 42 7.93 1.24 -2.68
C GLU A 42 6.69 1.77 -1.95
N GLN A 43 6.58 1.51 -0.63
CA GLN A 43 5.47 2.03 0.17
C GLN A 43 5.53 3.57 0.26
N THR A 44 6.71 4.13 0.55
CA THR A 44 6.92 5.58 0.58
C THR A 44 6.62 6.23 -0.77
N ALA A 45 7.04 5.62 -1.88
CA ALA A 45 6.76 6.12 -3.22
C ALA A 45 5.26 6.12 -3.55
N LEU A 46 4.55 5.06 -3.14
CA LEU A 46 3.11 4.96 -3.30
C LEU A 46 2.37 6.00 -2.44
N ASP A 47 2.80 6.22 -1.21
CA ASP A 47 2.20 7.21 -0.31
C ASP A 47 2.42 8.64 -0.82
N ALA A 48 3.61 8.93 -1.37
CA ALA A 48 3.91 10.21 -2.02
C ALA A 48 3.00 10.46 -3.25
N LEU A 49 2.86 9.45 -4.12
CA LEU A 49 1.94 9.54 -5.27
C LEU A 49 0.49 9.71 -4.79
N ALA A 50 0.07 9.00 -3.75
CA ALA A 50 -1.29 9.14 -3.21
C ALA A 50 -1.56 10.54 -2.65
N ALA A 51 -0.55 11.20 -2.06
CA ALA A 51 -0.66 12.58 -1.60
C ALA A 51 -0.80 13.59 -2.76
N GLU A 52 -0.21 13.30 -3.92
CA GLU A 52 -0.36 14.10 -5.14
C GLU A 52 -1.74 13.96 -5.82
N PHE A 53 -2.48 12.88 -5.51
CA PHE A 53 -3.86 12.67 -5.97
C PHE A 53 -4.85 12.94 -4.84
N PRO A 54 -5.25 14.21 -4.61
CA PRO A 54 -6.32 14.48 -3.67
C PRO A 54 -7.60 13.82 -4.24
N VAL A 55 -8.22 12.94 -3.43
CA VAL A 55 -9.63 12.50 -3.51
C VAL A 55 -9.95 11.09 -4.09
N ALA A 56 -9.07 10.33 -4.76
CA ALA A 56 -9.55 9.08 -5.41
C ALA A 56 -9.55 7.77 -4.58
N PHE A 57 -8.86 7.70 -3.44
CA PHE A 57 -8.74 6.45 -2.65
C PHE A 57 -8.98 6.63 -1.15
N ALA A 58 -9.82 7.60 -0.75
CA ALA A 58 -10.54 7.45 0.51
C ALA A 58 -11.50 6.26 0.32
N LEU A 59 -10.99 5.04 0.55
CA LEU A 59 -11.81 3.91 0.95
C LEU A 59 -12.80 4.47 1.98
N PRO A 60 -14.11 4.19 1.86
CA PRO A 60 -15.00 4.51 2.95
C PRO A 60 -14.42 3.78 4.15
N THR A 61 -13.88 4.55 5.10
CA THR A 61 -13.51 4.07 6.41
C THR A 61 -14.78 3.43 6.93
N GLY A 62 -14.83 2.10 6.86
CA GLY A 62 -15.79 1.29 7.57
C GLY A 62 -15.50 1.49 9.05
N GLN A 63 -15.92 2.62 9.57
CA GLN A 63 -15.96 2.95 10.98
C GLN A 63 -17.43 3.18 11.31
N ASP A 64 -18.01 2.07 11.74
CA ASP A 64 -19.03 1.99 12.78
C ASP A 64 -20.48 2.26 12.36
N SER A 65 -21.02 1.23 11.70
CA SER A 65 -22.34 0.68 12.03
C SER A 65 -22.45 0.39 13.55
N ALA A 66 -22.65 1.41 14.40
CA ALA A 66 -23.00 1.22 15.80
C ALA A 66 -23.59 2.49 16.45
N MET A 67 -24.68 3.04 15.91
CA MET A 67 -25.66 3.80 16.72
C MET A 67 -27.05 3.65 16.11
N MET A 68 -27.58 2.42 16.17
CA MET A 68 -29.01 2.19 16.05
C MET A 68 -29.39 1.16 17.11
N GLY A 69 -29.85 1.64 18.27
CA GLY A 69 -30.47 0.82 19.29
C GLY A 69 -30.09 1.20 20.72
N ALA A 70 -31.12 1.53 21.51
CA ALA A 70 -31.14 1.91 22.93
C ALA A 70 -30.75 3.38 23.16
N GLU A 71 -31.60 4.24 23.70
CA GLU A 71 -32.42 4.06 24.89
C GLU A 71 -33.68 4.94 24.90
N ARG A 72 -34.79 4.31 25.29
CA ARG A 72 -36.02 4.82 25.96
C ARG A 72 -37.01 5.66 25.17
#